data_AF-A0A846DEQ0-F1
#
_entry.id   AF-A0A846DEQ0-F1
#
_cell.length_a   1.000
_cell.length_b   1.000
_cell.length_c   1.000
_cell.angle_alpha   90.00
_cell.angle_beta   90.00
_cell.angle_gamma   90.00
#
_symmetry.space_group_name_H-M   'P 1'
#
loop_
_entity.id
_entity.type
_entity.pdbx_description
1 polymer ?
#
loop_
_entity_poly.entity_id
_entity_poly.type
_entity_poly.pdbx_seq_one_letter_code
_entity_poly.pdbx_strand_id
1 'polypeptide(L)' 'VDDLLQIHCAHAANALPVSREKQAEIIASQHYYCSKQRQNDKTRRVLEKAFGVEWAENYMTSVLFDLPVS' A
#
# COMPACT_ATOMS: atom_id res chain seq x y z
N VAL A 1 18.42 -1.44 -4.33
CA VAL A 1 17.32 -1.55 -3.35
C VAL A 1 17.83 -1.13 -1.98
N ASP A 2 19.00 -1.62 -1.59
CA ASP A 2 19.65 -1.33 -0.31
C ASP A 2 19.80 0.18 -0.03
N ASP A 3 20.30 0.96 -0.98
CA ASP A 3 20.43 2.43 -0.79
C ASP A 3 19.08 3.12 -0.54
N LEU A 4 18.03 2.72 -1.28
CA LEU A 4 16.68 3.27 -1.10
C LEU A 4 16.11 2.90 0.27
N LEU A 5 16.34 1.65 0.71
CA LEU A 5 15.91 1.20 2.03
C LEU A 5 16.66 1.94 3.14
N GLN A 6 17.97 2.12 3.01
CA GLN A 6 18.77 2.84 3.99
C GLN A 6 18.31 4.29 4.15
N ILE A 7 18.05 4.98 3.04
CA ILE A 7 17.53 6.36 3.04
C ILE A 7 16.14 6.39 3.67
N HIS A 8 15.25 5.46 3.31
CA HIS A 8 13.89 5.39 3.85
C HIS A 8 13.90 5.18 5.38
N CYS A 9 14.72 4.25 5.87
CA CYS A 9 14.88 3.99 7.31
C CYS A 9 15.43 5.23 8.05
N ALA A 10 16.41 5.91 7.48
CA ALA A 10 16.97 7.13 8.09
C ALA A 10 15.92 8.25 8.20
N HIS A 11 15.08 8.44 7.19
CA HIS A 11 13.98 9.40 7.25
C HIS A 11 12.92 9.00 8.27
N ALA A 12 12.52 7.72 8.30
CA ALA A 12 11.52 7.22 9.25
C ALA A 12 11.97 7.42 10.71
N ALA A 13 13.25 7.17 11.02
CA ALA A 13 13.79 7.34 12.37
C ALA A 13 13.77 8.79 12.87
N ASN A 14 13.76 9.77 11.95
CA ASN A 14 13.76 11.19 12.26
C ASN A 14 12.39 11.86 12.02
N ALA A 15 11.37 11.09 11.62
CA ALA A 15 10.05 11.62 11.32
C ALA A 15 9.34 12.06 12.61
N LEU A 16 8.73 13.25 12.57
CA LEU A 16 7.90 13.78 13.66
C LEU A 16 6.41 13.66 13.29
N PRO A 17 5.50 13.50 14.27
CA PRO A 17 4.07 13.55 14.02
C PRO A 17 3.67 14.84 13.29
N VAL A 18 2.72 14.74 12.37
CA VAL A 18 2.18 15.87 11.61
C VAL A 18 0.87 16.38 12.21
N SER A 19 0.40 17.54 11.76
CA SER A 19 -0.92 18.05 12.15
C SER A 19 -2.04 17.14 11.61
N ARG A 20 -3.24 17.26 12.19
CA ARG A 20 -4.41 16.45 11.78
C ARG A 20 -4.81 16.72 10.33
N GLU A 21 -4.72 17.98 9.88
CA GLU A 21 -5.01 18.37 8.50
C GLU A 21 -4.04 17.67 7.55
N LYS A 22 -2.75 17.67 7.90
CA LYS A 22 -1.74 17.01 7.08
C LYS A 22 -1.88 15.49 7.10
N GLN A 23 -2.26 14.93 8.23
CA GLN A 23 -2.56 13.50 8.34
C GLN A 23 -3.71 13.08 7.43
N ALA A 24 -4.79 13.88 7.34
CA ALA A 24 -5.91 13.61 6.45
C ALA A 24 -5.48 13.58 4.97
N GLU A 25 -4.63 14.53 4.54
CA GLU A 25 -4.06 14.54 3.18
C GLU A 25 -3.20 13.30 2.90
N ILE A 26 -2.38 12.90 3.88
CA ILE A 26 -1.52 11.70 3.76
C ILE A 26 -2.37 10.44 3.64
N ILE A 27 -3.40 10.29 4.49
CA ILE A 27 -4.32 9.15 4.43
C ILE A 27 -5.01 9.10 3.07
N ALA A 28 -5.55 10.22 2.57
CA ALA A 28 -6.17 10.27 1.25
C ALA A 28 -5.20 9.84 0.12
N SER A 29 -3.94 10.25 0.22
CA SER A 29 -2.89 9.87 -0.72
C SER A 29 -2.54 8.37 -0.64
N GLN A 30 -2.48 7.81 0.56
CA GLN A 30 -2.25 6.36 0.76
C GLN A 30 -3.42 5.53 0.22
N HIS A 31 -4.67 5.96 0.47
CA HIS A 31 -5.85 5.35 -0.13
C HIS A 31 -5.78 5.34 -1.66
N TYR A 32 -5.45 6.48 -2.27
CA TYR A 32 -5.29 6.57 -3.73
C TYR A 32 -4.24 5.59 -4.25
N TYR A 33 -3.08 5.52 -3.60
CA TYR A 33 -2.01 4.61 -3.97
C TYR A 33 -2.47 3.13 -3.91
N CYS A 34 -3.06 2.70 -2.79
CA CYS A 34 -3.54 1.33 -2.62
C CYS A 34 -4.65 0.99 -3.64
N SER A 35 -5.61 1.89 -3.89
CA SER A 35 -6.65 1.68 -4.90
C SER A 35 -6.07 1.48 -6.30
N LYS A 36 -5.03 2.24 -6.68
CA LYS A 36 -4.36 2.08 -7.97
C LYS A 36 -3.57 0.78 -8.06
N GLN A 37 -2.89 0.38 -6.99
CA GLN A 37 -2.13 -0.88 -6.98
C GLN A 37 -3.04 -2.12 -7.03
N ARG A 38 -4.21 -2.08 -6.37
CA ARG A 38 -5.22 -3.15 -6.45
C ARG A 38 -5.74 -3.42 -7.87
N GLN A 39 -5.73 -2.39 -8.70
CA GLN A 39 -6.15 -2.45 -10.11
C GLN A 39 -5.03 -2.93 -11.05
N ASN A 40 -3.83 -3.21 -10.53
CA ASN A 40 -2.72 -3.69 -11.35
C ASN A 40 -2.96 -5.13 -11.81
N ASP A 41 -3.45 -5.24 -13.04
CA ASP A 41 -3.91 -6.48 -13.68
C ASP A 41 -2.82 -7.57 -13.77
N LYS A 42 -1.53 -7.19 -13.86
CA LYS A 42 -0.43 -8.15 -13.99
C LYS A 42 -0.28 -9.03 -12.75
N THR A 43 -0.30 -8.43 -11.56
CA THR A 43 -0.19 -9.16 -10.29
C THR A 43 -1.45 -9.97 -10.03
N ARG A 44 -2.62 -9.37 -10.28
CA ARG A 44 -3.92 -10.02 -10.08
C ARG A 44 -4.07 -11.30 -10.89
N ARG A 45 -3.79 -11.26 -12.21
CA ARG A 45 -3.91 -12.44 -13.10
C ARG A 45 -3.02 -13.61 -12.70
N VAL A 46 -1.86 -13.37 -12.12
CA VAL A 46 -0.98 -14.45 -11.61
C VAL A 46 -1.65 -15.17 -10.45
N LEU A 47 -2.23 -14.41 -9.51
CA LEU A 47 -2.93 -14.96 -8.34
C LEU A 47 -4.23 -15.67 -8.74
N GLU A 48 -5.02 -15.10 -9.66
CA GLU A 48 -6.25 -15.71 -10.15
C GLU A 48 -6.02 -17.07 -10.80
N LYS A 49 -4.95 -17.19 -11.61
CA LYS A 49 -4.58 -18.47 -12.24
C LYS A 49 -4.13 -19.53 -11.23
N ALA A 50 -3.52 -19.12 -10.13
CA ALA A 50 -3.00 -20.04 -9.12
C ALA A 50 -4.06 -20.46 -8.09
N PHE A 51 -4.95 -19.55 -7.71
CA PHE A 51 -5.81 -19.71 -6.53
C PHE A 51 -7.29 -19.34 -6.75
N GLY A 52 -7.65 -18.88 -7.95
CA GLY A 52 -9.01 -18.43 -8.27
C GLY A 52 -9.27 -16.97 -7.93
N VAL A 53 -10.39 -16.45 -8.46
CA VAL A 53 -10.73 -15.01 -8.43
C VAL A 53 -11.00 -14.49 -7.02
N GLU A 54 -11.80 -15.23 -6.24
CA GLU A 54 -12.18 -14.81 -4.89
C GLU A 54 -10.96 -14.73 -3.96
N TRP A 55 -10.08 -15.73 -4.03
CA TRP A 55 -8.86 -15.75 -3.25
C TRP A 55 -7.93 -14.59 -3.64
N ALA A 56 -7.76 -14.33 -4.95
CA ALA A 56 -6.95 -13.24 -5.44
C ALA A 56 -7.49 -11.87 -5.00
N GLU A 57 -8.81 -11.65 -5.07
CA GLU A 57 -9.44 -10.41 -4.58
C GLU A 57 -9.20 -10.23 -3.08
N ASN A 58 -9.43 -11.26 -2.26
CA ASN A 58 -9.17 -11.19 -0.83
C ASN A 58 -7.69 -10.87 -0.54
N TYR A 59 -6.76 -11.53 -1.22
CA TYR A 59 -5.33 -11.33 -1.02
C TYR A 59 -4.85 -9.92 -1.43
N MET A 60 -5.33 -9.42 -2.57
CA MET A 60 -5.03 -8.06 -3.03
C MET A 60 -5.56 -7.00 -2.06
N THR A 61 -6.71 -7.25 -1.43
CA THR A 61 -7.41 -6.26 -0.62
C THR A 61 -7.04 -6.28 0.87
N SER A 62 -6.62 -7.43 1.40
CA SER A 62 -6.34 -7.59 2.83
C SER A 62 -4.88 -7.81 3.18
N VAL A 63 -4.03 -8.17 2.20
CA VAL A 63 -2.61 -8.49 2.45
C VAL A 63 -1.66 -7.57 1.70
N LEU A 64 -1.81 -7.45 0.37
CA LEU A 64 -0.85 -6.68 -0.43
C LEU A 64 -1.09 -5.17 -0.38
N PHE A 65 -2.35 -4.76 -0.42
CA PHE A 65 -2.76 -3.35 -0.48
C PHE A 65 -4.02 -3.14 0.34
N ASP A 66 -3.88 -3.30 1.65
CA ASP A 66 -4.90 -2.89 2.62
C ASP A 66 -5.03 -1.36 2.66
N LEU A 67 -6.20 -0.90 3.12
CA LEU A 67 -6.45 0.54 3.25
C LEU A 67 -6.11 0.95 4.69
N PRO A 68 -5.26 1.97 4.86
CA PRO A 68 -4.92 2.45 6.19
C PRO A 68 -6.16 3.02 6.88
N VAL A 69 -6.33 2.73 8.17
CA VAL A 69 -7.37 3.32 9.01
C VAL A 69 -6.82 4.52 9.78
N SER A 70 -7.70 5.47 10.12
CA SER A 70 -7.41 6.75 10.79
C SER A 70 -6.88 6.62 12.20
#